data_AF-A0A960SIV2-F1
#
_entry.id   AF-A0A960SIV2-F1
#
_cell.length_a   1.000
_cell.length_b   1.000
_cell.length_c   1.000
_cell.angle_alpha   90.00
_cell.angle_beta   90.00
_cell.angle_gamma   90.00
#
_symmetry.space_group_name_H-M   'P 1'
#
loop_
_entity.id
_entity.type
_entity.pdbx_description
1 polymer ?
#
loop_
_entity_poly.entity_id
_entity_poly.type
_entity_poly.pdbx_seq_one_letter_code
_entity_poly.pdbx_strand_id
1 'polypeptide(L)' 'VQSTGSGFNLEILGTPGIKYHLEQSTNLENWSIVGTLALDAEGKDSIPQFWDGNTSLFYRLRPR' A
#
# COMPACT_ATOMS: atom_id res chain seq x y z
N VAL A 1 3.28 -5.90 -10.29
CA VAL A 1 2.18 -6.88 -10.27
C VAL A 1 0.96 -6.14 -10.79
N GLN A 2 0.38 -6.56 -11.92
CA GLN A 2 -0.79 -5.91 -12.51
C GLN A 2 -2.00 -6.81 -12.19
N SER A 3 -2.97 -6.30 -11.44
CA SER A 3 -4.21 -7.02 -11.12
C SER A 3 -5.35 -6.49 -12.00
N THR A 4 -6.02 -7.38 -12.72
CA THR A 4 -7.30 -7.12 -13.39
C THR A 4 -8.41 -7.77 -12.58
N GLY A 5 -9.38 -6.98 -12.09
CA GLY A 5 -10.71 -7.51 -11.74
C GLY A 5 -10.98 -7.84 -10.27
N SER A 6 -9.96 -8.12 -9.46
CA SER A 6 -10.11 -8.33 -8.02
C SER A 6 -9.01 -7.55 -7.30
N GLY A 7 -9.36 -6.86 -6.21
CA GLY A 7 -8.38 -6.13 -5.42
C GLY A 7 -7.21 -7.01 -5.01
N PHE A 8 -6.10 -6.39 -4.60
CA PHE A 8 -4.98 -7.14 -4.04
C PHE A 8 -4.95 -6.96 -2.53
N ASN A 9 -4.53 -8.00 -1.82
CA ASN A 9 -4.16 -7.88 -0.42
C ASN A 9 -2.70 -7.42 -0.36
N LEU A 10 -2.42 -6.39 0.44
CA LEU A 10 -1.07 -5.94 0.71
C LEU A 10 -0.68 -6.41 2.10
N GLU A 11 0.33 -7.26 2.20
CA GLU A 11 1.00 -7.58 3.46
C GLU A 11 2.39 -6.93 3.46
N ILE A 12 2.74 -6.29 4.57
CA ILE A 12 4.06 -5.68 4.75
C ILE A 12 4.75 -6.29 5.96
N LEU A 13 6.05 -6.50 5.83
CA LEU A 13 6.93 -6.99 6.87
C LEU A 13 8.08 -5.99 7.02
N GLY A 14 8.46 -5.68 8.26
CA GLY A 14 9.54 -4.74 8.53
C GLY A 14 9.86 -4.61 10.01
N THR A 15 10.43 -3.49 10.40
CA THR A 15 10.79 -3.23 11.80
C THR A 15 9.53 -2.88 12.61
N PRO A 16 9.28 -3.55 13.74
CA PRO A 16 8.18 -3.23 14.64
C PRO A 16 8.08 -1.75 15.00
N GLY A 17 6.87 -1.21 15.01
CA GLY A 17 6.60 0.18 15.36
C GLY A 17 6.89 1.21 14.26
N ILE A 18 7.46 0.82 13.12
CA ILE A 18 7.59 1.71 11.97
C ILE A 18 6.23 1.91 11.31
N LYS A 19 5.97 3.16 10.90
CA LYS A 19 4.78 3.55 10.18
C LYS A 19 5.12 3.86 8.74
N TYR A 20 4.25 3.45 7.83
CA TYR A 20 4.36 3.72 6.41
C TYR A 20 3.11 4.41 5.90
N HIS A 21 3.28 5.40 5.04
CA HIS A 21 2.21 5.83 4.14
C HIS A 21 2.18 4.90 2.94
N LEU A 22 1.01 4.39 2.62
CA LEU A 22 0.72 3.80 1.32
C LEU A 22 0.30 4.92 0.39
N GLU A 23 1.03 5.08 -0.70
CA GLU A 23 0.77 6.08 -1.72
C GLU A 23 0.42 5.42 -3.05
N GLN A 24 -0.43 6.08 -3.83
CA GLN A 24 -0.79 5.67 -5.19
C GLN A 24 -0.51 6.77 -6.22
N SER A 25 -0.32 6.39 -7.48
CA SER A 25 -0.14 7.30 -8.61
C SER A 25 -0.66 6.71 -9.92
N THR A 26 -1.14 7.55 -10.83
CA THR A 26 -1.48 7.19 -12.22
C THR A 26 -0.34 7.47 -13.21
N ASN A 27 0.65 8.28 -12.82
CA ASN A 27 1.69 8.78 -13.73
C ASN A 27 3.12 8.71 -13.18
N LEU A 28 3.33 8.07 -12.02
CA LEU A 28 4.62 7.94 -11.31
C LEU A 28 5.23 9.26 -10.82
N GLU A 29 4.62 10.40 -11.11
CA GLU A 29 5.10 11.73 -10.71
C GLU A 29 4.30 12.27 -9.53
N ASN A 30 2.97 12.18 -9.61
CA ASN A 30 2.06 12.73 -8.62
C ASN A 30 1.53 11.60 -7.74
N TRP A 31 1.84 11.66 -6.45
CA TRP A 31 1.54 10.61 -5.48
C TRP A 31 0.56 11.13 -4.43
N SER A 32 -0.48 10.35 -4.12
CA SER A 32 -1.44 10.65 -3.06
C SER A 32 -1.45 9.53 -2.02
N ILE A 33 -1.59 9.91 -0.74
CA ILE A 33 -1.69 8.96 0.37
C ILE A 33 -3.09 8.34 0.36
N VAL A 34 -3.15 7.01 0.43
CA VAL A 34 -4.40 6.23 0.45
C VAL A 34 -4.56 5.38 1.69
N GLY A 35 -3.50 5.23 2.48
CA GLY A 35 -3.56 4.47 3.71
C GLY A 35 -2.33 4.72 4.57
N THR A 36 -2.43 4.34 5.84
CA THR A 36 -1.29 4.27 6.75
C THR A 36 -1.23 2.86 7.30
N LEU A 37 -0.04 2.28 7.27
CA LEU A 37 0.29 0.99 7.85
C LEU A 37 1.16 1.23 9.08
N ALA A 38 0.84 0.57 10.19
CA ALA A 38 1.59 0.65 11.43
C ALA A 38 2.00 -0.77 11.84
N LEU A 39 3.27 -1.09 11.65
CA LEU A 39 3.78 -2.42 11.95
C LEU A 39 3.63 -2.75 13.44
N ASP A 40 2.99 -3.88 13.72
CA ASP A 40 2.78 -4.42 15.06
C ASP A 40 4.09 -4.86 15.75
N ALA A 41 3.98 -5.49 16.92
CA ALA A 41 5.14 -5.96 17.69
C ALA A 41 5.94 -7.04 16.94
N GLU A 42 5.30 -7.75 16.02
CA GLU A 42 5.86 -8.77 15.15
C GLU A 42 6.42 -8.18 13.84
N GLY A 43 6.28 -6.87 13.65
CA GLY A 43 6.78 -6.17 12.47
C GLY A 43 5.89 -6.38 11.25
N LYS A 44 4.59 -6.61 11.45
CA LYS A 44 3.62 -6.90 10.39
C LYS A 44 2.47 -5.92 10.38
N ASP A 45 1.92 -5.70 9.19
CA ASP A 45 0.62 -5.09 9.00
C ASP A 45 0.07 -5.49 7.62
N SER A 46 -1.24 -5.41 7.44
CA SER A 46 -1.87 -5.76 6.17
C SER A 46 -3.07 -4.88 5.86
N ILE A 47 -3.27 -4.58 4.58
CA ILE A 47 -4.51 -3.98 4.08
C ILE A 47 -5.24 -5.02 3.23
N PRO A 48 -6.41 -5.49 3.66
CA PRO A 48 -7.24 -6.39 2.86
C PRO A 48 -7.94 -5.63 1.73
N GLN A 49 -8.03 -6.27 0.56
CA GLN A 49 -8.83 -5.86 -0.60
C GLN A 49 -8.62 -4.40 -1.04
N PHE A 50 -7.38 -4.04 -1.33
CA PHE A 50 -7.10 -2.77 -2.01
C PHE A 50 -7.60 -2.85 -3.46
N TRP A 51 -8.58 -2.01 -3.80
CA TRP A 51 -9.24 -2.00 -5.10
C TRP A 51 -9.43 -0.57 -5.60
N ASP A 52 -9.03 -0.31 -6.86
CA ASP A 52 -9.14 0.98 -7.54
C ASP A 52 -9.96 0.90 -8.85
N GLY A 53 -10.61 -0.23 -9.12
CA GLY A 53 -11.43 -0.44 -10.31
C GLY A 53 -10.62 -0.87 -11.53
N ASN A 54 -10.91 -0.26 -12.70
CA ASN A 54 -10.25 -0.55 -13.98
C ASN A 54 -9.07 0.40 -14.28
N THR A 55 -8.63 1.18 -13.29
CA THR A 55 -7.55 2.15 -13.47
C THR A 55 -6.23 1.46 -13.16
N SER A 56 -5.25 1.53 -14.07
CA SER A 56 -3.90 1.08 -13.73
C SER A 56 -3.25 2.10 -12.79
N LEU A 57 -3.09 1.74 -11.52
CA LEU A 57 -2.36 2.53 -10.53
C LEU A 57 -1.01 1.89 -10.19
N PHE A 58 -0.08 2.75 -9.82
CA PHE A 58 1.17 2.40 -9.18
C PHE A 58 1.08 2.67 -7.69
N TYR A 59 1.63 1.77 -6.88
CA TYR A 59 1.63 1.87 -5.42
C TYR A 59 3.05 1.88 -4.89
N ARG A 60 3.30 2.63 -3.80
CA ARG A 60 4.56 2.58 -3.06
C ARG A 60 4.36 2.80 -1.57
N LEU A 61 5.30 2.31 -0.77
CA LEU A 61 5.39 2.58 0.66
C LEU A 61 6.43 3.67 0.92
N ARG A 62 6.08 4.61 1.80
CA ARG A 62 6.96 5.68 2.28
C ARG A 62 7.03 5.65 3.80
N PRO A 63 8.22 5.54 4.42
CA PRO A 63 8.34 5.68 5.87
C PRO A 63 7.79 7.03 6.33
N ARG A 64 7.13 7.04 7.49
CA ARG A 64 6.67 8.23 8.18
C ARG A 64 7.64 8.66 9.26
#